data_AF-A0A2W0AWU8-F1
#
_entry.id   AF-A0A2W0AWU8-F1
#
_cell.length_a   1.000
_cell.length_b   1.000
_cell.length_c   1.000
_cell.angle_alpha   90.00
_cell.angle_beta   90.00
_cell.angle_gamma   90.00
#
_symmetry.space_group_name_H-M   'P 1'
#
loop_
_entity.id
_entity.type
_entity.pdbx_description
1 polymer ?
#
loop_
_entity_poly.entity_id
_entity_poly.type
_entity_poly.pdbx_seq_one_letter_code
_entity_poly.pdbx_strand_id
1 'polypeptide(L)'
;MFDWYSERARRVIFFARLESGARGAEMIDLDDLITALIMEDQNRTSDALLQLRGGGIPVYPGSTRHQPFLPADVATILLEKIQGPMPRSSSIPTSADMGISSVLRQTLAAASDLRERLQSEQVTPLHLLAVVLAGSHPGVQMLRDAGITEEKVIGVLRSEGQL
;
A
#
# COMPACT_ATOMS: atom_id res chain seq x y z
N MET A 1 14.78 8.99 -2.20
CA MET A 1 13.89 8.45 -1.14
C MET A 1 13.42 7.04 -1.49
N PHE A 2 12.89 6.81 -2.70
CA PHE A 2 12.38 5.50 -3.13
C PHE A 2 13.37 4.68 -3.98
N ASP A 3 14.65 5.03 -3.93
CA ASP A 3 15.71 4.44 -4.76
C ASP A 3 15.86 2.95 -4.48
N TRP A 4 15.61 2.55 -3.23
CA TRP A 4 15.66 1.16 -2.77
C TRP A 4 14.29 0.49 -2.72
N TYR A 5 13.22 1.12 -3.23
CA TYR A 5 11.90 0.51 -3.25
C TYR A 5 11.75 -0.37 -4.48
N SER A 6 11.14 -1.54 -4.33
CA SER A 6 10.79 -2.37 -5.47
C SER A 6 9.73 -1.68 -6.33
N GLU A 7 9.62 -2.08 -7.60
CA GLU A 7 8.56 -1.60 -8.50
C GLU A 7 7.17 -1.80 -7.89
N ARG A 8 6.97 -2.93 -7.19
CA ARG A 8 5.74 -3.22 -6.45
C ARG A 8 5.50 -2.22 -5.32
N ALA A 9 6.51 -1.91 -4.51
CA ALA A 9 6.38 -0.92 -3.43
C ALA A 9 6.14 0.51 -3.98
N ARG A 10 6.81 0.90 -5.07
CA ARG A 10 6.55 2.18 -5.76
C ARG A 10 5.12 2.27 -6.27
N ARG A 11 4.59 1.16 -6.80
CA ARG A 11 3.18 1.07 -7.24
C ARG A 11 2.21 1.28 -6.09
N VAL A 12 2.49 0.76 -4.88
CA VAL A 12 1.69 1.05 -3.68
C VAL A 12 1.63 2.56 -3.41
N ILE A 13 2.78 3.25 -3.40
CA ILE A 13 2.82 4.70 -3.15
C ILE A 13 2.06 5.48 -4.23
N PHE A 14 2.24 5.07 -5.50
CA PHE A 14 1.53 5.67 -6.62
C PHE A 14 0.01 5.47 -6.52
N PHE A 15 -0.46 4.27 -6.18
CA PHE A 15 -1.89 3.99 -5.99
C PHE A 15 -2.46 4.77 -4.81
N ALA A 16 -1.75 4.85 -3.67
CA ALA A 16 -2.19 5.65 -2.53
C ALA A 16 -2.45 7.10 -2.94
N ARG A 17 -1.51 7.72 -3.68
CA ARG A 17 -1.67 9.10 -4.19
C ARG A 17 -2.82 9.24 -5.18
N LEU A 18 -2.98 8.26 -6.05
CA LEU A 18 -3.95 8.32 -7.13
C LEU A 18 -5.38 8.20 -6.58
N GLU A 19 -5.61 7.25 -5.69
CA GLU A 19 -6.90 7.03 -5.04
C GLU A 19 -7.24 8.18 -4.07
N SER A 20 -6.27 8.66 -3.26
CA SER A 20 -6.50 9.79 -2.37
C SER A 20 -6.86 11.06 -3.15
N GLY A 21 -6.18 11.32 -4.28
CA GLY A 21 -6.49 12.42 -5.19
C GLY A 21 -7.86 12.29 -5.83
N ALA A 22 -8.21 11.10 -6.34
CA ALA A 22 -9.52 10.83 -6.92
C ALA A 22 -10.67 11.01 -5.90
N ARG A 23 -10.40 10.67 -4.64
CA ARG A 23 -11.30 10.87 -3.50
C ARG A 23 -11.36 12.32 -3.01
N GLY A 24 -10.45 13.19 -3.46
CA GLY A 24 -10.37 14.59 -3.06
C GLY A 24 -9.76 14.83 -1.68
N ALA A 25 -8.88 13.94 -1.22
CA ALA A 25 -8.17 14.11 0.04
C ALA A 25 -7.07 15.16 -0.07
N GLU A 26 -6.93 16.05 0.91
CA GLU A 26 -5.90 17.11 0.92
C GLU A 26 -4.47 16.55 1.08
N MET A 27 -4.35 15.33 1.61
CA MET A 27 -3.09 14.65 1.86
C MET A 27 -3.26 13.13 1.78
N ILE A 28 -2.17 12.42 1.48
CA ILE A 28 -2.13 10.96 1.57
C ILE A 28 -1.93 10.58 3.05
N ASP A 29 -2.81 9.73 3.57
CA ASP A 29 -2.71 9.22 4.95
C ASP A 29 -2.50 7.70 5.01
N LEU A 30 -2.42 7.15 6.22
CA LEU A 30 -2.12 5.74 6.45
C LEU A 30 -3.20 4.81 5.88
N ASP A 31 -4.48 5.18 5.94
CA ASP A 31 -5.56 4.38 5.34
C ASP A 31 -5.48 4.31 3.80
N ASP A 32 -4.94 5.36 3.14
CA ASP A 32 -4.65 5.32 1.71
C ASP A 32 -3.53 4.33 1.40
N LEU A 33 -2.48 4.31 2.24
CA LEU A 33 -1.41 3.32 2.11
C LEU A 33 -1.92 1.90 2.32
N ILE A 34 -2.74 1.65 3.36
CA ILE A 34 -3.31 0.33 3.64
C ILE A 34 -4.19 -0.13 2.47
N THR A 35 -5.04 0.77 1.97
CA THR A 35 -5.89 0.50 0.81
C THR A 35 -5.05 0.13 -0.41
N ALA A 36 -4.01 0.90 -0.71
CA ALA A 36 -3.11 0.65 -1.83
C ALA A 36 -2.32 -0.65 -1.68
N LEU A 37 -1.90 -1.01 -0.46
CA LEU A 37 -1.25 -2.28 -0.16
C LEU A 37 -2.16 -3.47 -0.47
N ILE A 38 -3.43 -3.41 -0.02
CA ILE A 38 -4.39 -4.49 -0.28
C ILE A 38 -4.71 -4.58 -1.79
N MET A 39 -4.88 -3.45 -2.47
CA MET A 39 -5.10 -3.46 -3.93
C MET A 39 -3.92 -4.06 -4.69
N GLU A 40 -2.70 -3.65 -4.34
CA GLU A 40 -1.48 -4.16 -4.95
C GLU A 40 -1.31 -5.65 -4.71
N ASP A 41 -1.54 -6.12 -3.48
CA ASP A 41 -1.47 -7.52 -3.10
C ASP A 41 -2.44 -8.40 -3.93
N GLN A 42 -3.64 -7.87 -4.18
CA GLN A 42 -4.67 -8.54 -4.98
C GLN A 42 -4.48 -8.38 -6.49
N ASN A 43 -3.31 -7.89 -6.94
CA ASN A 43 -3.01 -7.60 -8.34
C ASN A 43 -4.07 -6.68 -9.00
N ARG A 44 -4.75 -5.84 -8.22
CA ARG A 44 -5.77 -4.91 -8.71
C ARG A 44 -5.13 -3.66 -9.31
N THR A 45 -5.81 -3.11 -10.30
CA THR A 45 -5.49 -1.81 -10.89
C THR A 45 -6.38 -0.76 -10.24
N SER A 46 -5.84 0.44 -10.01
CA SER A 46 -6.60 1.62 -9.58
C SER A 46 -7.67 2.03 -10.59
N ASP A 47 -8.89 2.29 -10.13
CA ASP A 47 -9.98 2.76 -11.00
C ASP A 47 -9.70 4.16 -11.53
N ALA A 48 -9.11 5.02 -10.69
CA ALA A 48 -8.65 6.34 -11.08
C ALA A 48 -7.57 6.27 -12.18
N LEU A 49 -6.72 5.25 -12.18
CA LEU A 49 -5.76 5.04 -13.26
C LEU A 49 -6.46 4.69 -14.58
N LEU A 50 -7.44 3.79 -14.53
CA LEU A 50 -8.23 3.40 -15.70
C LEU A 50 -8.93 4.62 -16.31
N GLN A 51 -9.45 5.52 -15.45
CA GLN A 51 -10.09 6.77 -15.87
C GLN A 51 -9.10 7.74 -16.54
N LEU A 52 -7.89 7.91 -15.98
CA LEU A 52 -6.87 8.81 -16.56
C LEU A 52 -6.37 8.37 -17.95
N ARG A 53 -6.43 7.07 -18.25
CA ARG A 53 -5.92 6.49 -19.51
C ARG A 53 -7.01 6.27 -20.56
N GLY A 54 -8.25 6.71 -20.32
CA GLY A 54 -9.36 6.49 -21.25
C GLY A 54 -9.73 5.01 -21.42
N GLY A 55 -9.55 4.19 -20.38
CA GLY A 55 -10.02 2.79 -20.34
C GLY A 55 -9.07 1.72 -20.89
N GLY A 56 -7.84 2.06 -21.27
CA GLY A 56 -6.82 1.07 -21.66
C GLY A 56 -6.26 0.28 -20.46
N ILE A 57 -6.06 -1.04 -20.61
CA ILE A 57 -5.39 -1.89 -19.61
C ILE A 57 -3.94 -1.38 -19.44
N PRO A 58 -3.51 -0.95 -18.24
CA PRO A 58 -2.14 -0.53 -18.05
C PRO A 58 -1.23 -1.75 -18.02
N VAL A 59 -0.36 -1.88 -19.02
CA VAL A 59 0.80 -2.76 -18.95
C VAL A 59 1.95 -1.92 -18.41
N TYR A 60 2.17 -1.96 -17.09
CA TYR A 60 3.45 -1.46 -16.56
C TYR A 60 4.52 -2.50 -16.88
N PRO A 61 5.69 -2.11 -17.43
CA PRO A 61 6.87 -2.97 -17.44
C PRO A 61 7.12 -3.44 -16.00
N GLY A 62 7.16 -4.77 -15.77
CA GLY A 62 7.28 -5.32 -14.41
C GLY A 62 5.95 -5.60 -13.69
N SER A 63 4.80 -5.56 -14.37
CA SER A 63 3.52 -6.10 -13.85
C SER A 63 3.56 -7.63 -13.81
N THR A 64 4.47 -8.20 -13.04
CA THR A 64 4.45 -9.64 -12.76
C THR A 64 3.29 -9.89 -11.80
N ARG A 65 2.33 -10.72 -12.22
CA ARG A 65 1.33 -11.25 -11.30
C ARG A 65 2.07 -12.00 -10.21
N HIS A 66 1.72 -11.74 -8.96
CA HIS A 66 2.25 -12.46 -7.82
C HIS A 66 1.14 -13.15 -7.06
N GLN A 67 1.49 -14.17 -6.28
CA GLN A 67 0.56 -14.75 -5.33
C GLN A 67 0.20 -13.69 -4.27
N PRO A 68 -1.08 -13.43 -4.03
CA PRO A 68 -1.50 -12.53 -2.95
C PRO A 68 -1.14 -13.12 -1.58
N PHE A 69 -0.73 -12.26 -0.66
CA PHE A 69 -0.52 -12.58 0.74
C PHE A 69 -1.85 -12.63 1.50
N LEU A 70 -2.79 -11.73 1.20
CA LEU A 70 -4.10 -11.70 1.81
C LEU A 70 -5.07 -12.65 1.07
N PRO A 71 -5.90 -13.43 1.79
CA PRO A 71 -7.03 -14.12 1.19
C PRO A 71 -7.98 -13.12 0.50
N ALA A 72 -8.52 -13.49 -0.66
CA ALA A 72 -9.30 -12.58 -1.50
C ALA A 72 -10.59 -12.08 -0.83
N ASP A 73 -11.27 -12.95 -0.08
CA ASP A 73 -12.46 -12.64 0.71
C ASP A 73 -12.14 -11.66 1.85
N VAL A 74 -11.05 -11.90 2.58
CA VAL A 74 -10.54 -11.00 3.62
C VAL A 74 -10.17 -9.64 3.03
N ALA A 75 -9.44 -9.60 1.93
CA ALA A 75 -9.04 -8.36 1.26
C ALA A 75 -10.24 -7.52 0.82
N THR A 76 -11.29 -8.17 0.29
CA THR A 76 -12.53 -7.50 -0.12
C THR A 76 -13.22 -6.83 1.08
N ILE A 77 -13.40 -7.57 2.17
CA ILE A 77 -14.04 -7.06 3.39
C ILE A 77 -13.24 -5.89 4.00
N LEU A 78 -11.90 -6.00 4.03
CA LEU A 78 -11.04 -4.96 4.58
C LEU A 78 -11.11 -3.67 3.76
N LEU A 79 -11.09 -3.77 2.43
CA LEU A 79 -11.21 -2.59 1.56
C LEU A 79 -12.52 -1.85 1.81
N GLU A 80 -13.64 -2.56 1.91
CA GLU A 80 -14.94 -1.95 2.21
C GLU A 80 -14.94 -1.23 3.56
N LYS A 81 -14.40 -1.87 4.60
CA LYS A 81 -14.37 -1.32 5.96
C LYS A 81 -13.43 -0.13 6.12
N ILE A 82 -12.29 -0.15 5.45
CA ILE A 82 -11.28 0.93 5.54
C ILE A 82 -11.71 2.13 4.69
N GLN A 83 -12.20 1.90 3.48
CA GLN A 83 -12.59 2.99 2.58
C GLN A 83 -13.94 3.62 2.93
N GLY A 84 -14.88 2.86 3.49
CA GLY A 84 -16.24 3.32 3.78
C GLY A 84 -16.30 4.62 4.60
N PRO A 85 -15.54 4.75 5.71
CA PRO A 85 -15.50 5.96 6.53
C PRO A 85 -14.70 7.13 5.93
N MET A 86 -13.91 6.92 4.86
CA MET A 86 -13.02 7.97 4.36
C MET A 86 -13.82 9.11 3.73
N PRO A 87 -13.54 10.37 4.08
CA PRO A 87 -14.25 11.52 3.52
C PRO A 87 -14.00 11.63 2.02
N ARG A 88 -15.03 12.07 1.29
CA ARG A 88 -15.00 12.29 -0.15
C ARG A 88 -15.22 13.77 -0.46
N SER A 89 -14.44 14.31 -1.38
CA SER A 89 -14.52 15.68 -1.87
C SER A 89 -14.31 15.71 -3.39
N SER A 90 -14.25 16.90 -3.98
CA SER A 90 -13.88 17.07 -5.38
C SER A 90 -12.48 16.53 -5.64
N SER A 91 -12.34 15.74 -6.70
CA SER A 91 -11.07 15.15 -7.11
C SER A 91 -9.98 16.22 -7.32
N ILE A 92 -8.76 15.88 -6.89
CA ILE A 92 -7.57 16.69 -7.03
C ILE A 92 -6.76 16.17 -8.24
N PRO A 93 -6.41 17.03 -9.22
CA PRO A 93 -5.64 16.64 -10.41
C PRO A 93 -4.34 15.93 -10.08
N THR A 94 -3.88 15.02 -10.94
CA THR A 94 -2.60 14.31 -10.77
C THR A 94 -1.36 15.21 -10.81
N SER A 95 -1.48 16.37 -11.44
CA SER A 95 -0.43 17.40 -11.52
C SER A 95 -0.34 18.28 -10.28
N ALA A 96 -1.33 18.24 -9.38
CA ALA A 96 -1.29 19.01 -8.15
C ALA A 96 -0.41 18.29 -7.12
N ASP A 97 0.40 19.09 -6.40
CA ASP A 97 1.17 18.62 -5.26
C ASP A 97 0.23 18.14 -4.16
N MET A 98 0.56 16.99 -3.57
CA MET A 98 -0.18 16.41 -2.44
C MET A 98 0.80 16.02 -1.35
N GLY A 99 0.56 16.55 -0.14
CA GLY A 99 1.37 16.22 1.04
C GLY A 99 1.12 14.78 1.52
N ILE A 100 2.01 14.29 2.39
CA ILE A 100 1.82 13.05 3.14
C ILE A 100 1.70 13.36 4.63
N SER A 101 0.89 12.57 5.34
CA SER A 101 0.74 12.71 6.80
C SER A 101 2.05 12.41 7.54
N SER A 102 2.17 12.94 8.77
CA SER A 102 3.32 12.67 9.63
C SER A 102 3.44 11.17 9.93
N VAL A 103 2.31 10.50 10.17
CA VAL A 103 2.23 9.05 10.40
C VAL A 103 2.68 8.28 9.17
N LEU A 104 2.21 8.65 7.97
CA LEU A 104 2.65 8.01 6.72
C LEU A 104 4.15 8.23 6.50
N ARG A 105 4.66 9.45 6.71
CA ARG A 105 6.09 9.75 6.59
C ARG A 105 6.96 8.88 7.51
N GLN A 106 6.55 8.73 8.77
CA GLN A 106 7.23 7.87 9.74
C GLN A 106 7.18 6.40 9.31
N THR A 107 6.05 5.94 8.80
CA THR A 107 5.86 4.58 8.28
C THR A 107 6.82 4.28 7.12
N LEU A 108 6.96 5.20 6.16
CA LEU A 108 7.88 5.03 5.02
C LEU A 108 9.36 5.03 5.44
N ALA A 109 9.72 5.84 6.43
CA ALA A 109 11.06 5.84 7.01
C ALA A 109 11.35 4.49 7.70
N ALA A 110 10.45 4.06 8.59
CA ALA A 110 10.58 2.80 9.30
C ALA A 110 10.61 1.56 8.39
N ALA A 111 9.94 1.59 7.22
CA ALA A 111 10.06 0.53 6.22
C ALA A 111 11.46 0.43 5.60
N SER A 112 12.14 1.57 5.47
CA SER A 112 13.55 1.61 5.02
C SER A 112 14.47 1.05 6.10
N ASP A 113 14.24 1.43 7.37
CA ASP A 113 15.00 0.89 8.51
C ASP A 113 14.79 -0.64 8.65
N LEU A 114 13.57 -1.12 8.42
CA LEU A 114 13.26 -2.55 8.47
C LEU A 114 14.00 -3.32 7.37
N ARG A 115 14.04 -2.79 6.13
CA ARG A 115 14.82 -3.37 5.04
C ARG A 115 16.29 -3.53 5.44
N GLU A 116 16.90 -2.49 6.01
CA GLU A 116 18.29 -2.52 6.45
C GLU A 116 18.52 -3.58 7.55
N ARG A 117 17.62 -3.62 8.55
CA ARG A 117 17.66 -4.61 9.64
C ARG A 117 17.52 -6.05 9.16
N LEU A 118 16.71 -6.28 8.13
CA LEU A 118 16.52 -7.59 7.50
C LEU A 118 17.51 -7.86 6.37
N GLN A 119 18.46 -6.94 6.11
CA GLN A 119 19.44 -7.01 5.02
C GLN A 119 18.82 -7.28 3.65
N SER A 120 17.60 -6.80 3.43
CA SER A 120 16.88 -7.00 2.18
C SER A 120 17.40 -6.06 1.09
N GLU A 121 17.48 -6.53 -0.14
CA GLU A 121 17.96 -5.71 -1.26
C GLU A 121 17.07 -4.47 -1.49
N GLN A 122 15.75 -4.62 -1.33
CA GLN A 122 14.77 -3.58 -1.60
C GLN A 122 13.67 -3.53 -0.53
N VAL A 123 13.06 -2.36 -0.36
CA VAL A 123 11.79 -2.20 0.35
C VAL A 123 10.68 -2.77 -0.54
N THR A 124 9.99 -3.80 -0.06
CA THR A 124 8.88 -4.46 -0.75
C THR A 124 7.53 -4.09 -0.12
N PRO A 125 6.38 -4.41 -0.76
CA PRO A 125 5.07 -4.24 -0.13
C PRO A 125 4.97 -4.92 1.25
N LEU A 126 5.64 -6.06 1.45
CA LEU A 126 5.66 -6.75 2.74
C LEU A 126 6.43 -5.97 3.82
N HIS A 127 7.49 -5.22 3.47
CA HIS A 127 8.16 -4.33 4.42
C HIS A 127 7.22 -3.20 4.89
N LEU A 128 6.49 -2.60 3.94
CA LEU A 128 5.50 -1.57 4.25
C LEU A 128 4.37 -2.15 5.14
N LEU A 129 3.85 -3.32 4.78
CA LEU A 129 2.79 -3.99 5.54
C LEU A 129 3.25 -4.36 6.95
N ALA A 130 4.47 -4.88 7.13
CA ALA A 130 5.00 -5.21 8.46
C ALA A 130 5.05 -3.97 9.37
N VAL A 131 5.59 -2.85 8.86
CA VAL A 131 5.68 -1.61 9.65
C VAL A 131 4.31 -1.02 9.95
N VAL A 132 3.38 -1.06 9.00
CA VAL A 132 1.98 -0.68 9.22
C VAL A 132 1.38 -1.53 10.35
N LEU A 133 1.59 -2.85 10.33
CA LEU A 133 1.09 -3.78 11.33
C LEU A 133 1.74 -3.65 12.70
N ALA A 134 2.90 -2.98 12.83
CA ALA A 134 3.51 -2.63 14.10
C ALA A 134 2.85 -1.40 14.75
N GLY A 135 2.18 -0.56 13.95
CA GLY A 135 1.59 0.71 14.38
C GLY A 135 0.28 0.56 15.16
N SER A 136 -0.29 1.71 15.54
CA SER A 136 -1.61 1.81 16.17
C SER A 136 -2.50 2.70 15.31
N HIS A 137 -3.37 2.08 14.50
CA HIS A 137 -4.33 2.75 13.63
C HIS A 137 -5.62 1.93 13.52
N PRO A 138 -6.82 2.52 13.37
CA PRO A 138 -8.05 1.76 13.17
C PRO A 138 -7.97 0.73 12.04
N GLY A 139 -7.45 1.12 10.86
CA GLY A 139 -7.24 0.19 9.74
C GLY A 139 -6.25 -0.95 10.05
N VAL A 140 -5.25 -0.70 10.91
CA VAL A 140 -4.31 -1.73 11.39
C VAL A 140 -5.01 -2.73 12.30
N GLN A 141 -5.91 -2.27 13.17
CA GLN A 141 -6.68 -3.17 14.02
C GLN A 141 -7.57 -4.10 13.19
N MET A 142 -8.18 -3.59 12.11
CA MET A 142 -8.98 -4.42 11.20
C MET A 142 -8.15 -5.53 10.52
N LEU A 143 -6.92 -5.23 10.10
CA LEU A 143 -6.00 -6.23 9.55
C LEU A 143 -5.69 -7.33 10.58
N ARG A 144 -5.38 -6.92 11.83
CA ARG A 144 -5.08 -7.85 12.93
C ARG A 144 -6.28 -8.72 13.30
N ASP A 145 -7.48 -8.13 13.35
CA ASP A 145 -8.73 -8.86 13.62
C ASP A 145 -9.04 -9.89 12.52
N ALA A 146 -8.60 -9.63 11.28
CA ALA A 146 -8.65 -10.58 10.18
C ALA A 146 -7.51 -11.62 10.19
N GLY A 147 -6.69 -11.64 11.24
CA GLY A 147 -5.58 -12.58 11.41
C GLY A 147 -4.32 -12.24 10.62
N ILE A 148 -4.24 -11.04 10.05
CA ILE A 148 -3.05 -10.52 9.36
C ILE A 148 -2.18 -9.81 10.40
N THR A 149 -1.05 -10.41 10.77
CA THR A 149 -0.17 -9.90 11.84
C THR A 149 1.24 -9.61 11.34
N GLU A 150 1.94 -8.72 12.04
CA GLU A 150 3.34 -8.38 11.74
C GLU A 150 4.22 -9.63 11.74
N GLU A 151 4.03 -10.54 12.69
CA GLU A 151 4.85 -11.76 12.83
C GLU A 151 4.75 -12.66 11.61
N LYS A 152 3.54 -12.81 11.03
CA LYS A 152 3.34 -13.58 9.80
C LYS A 152 4.09 -12.95 8.63
N VAL A 153 4.01 -11.64 8.49
CA VAL A 153 4.68 -10.89 7.41
C VAL A 153 6.20 -10.95 7.56
N ILE A 154 6.73 -10.72 8.76
CA ILE A 154 8.16 -10.84 9.06
C ILE A 154 8.66 -12.27 8.84
N GLY A 155 7.85 -13.28 9.17
CA GLY A 155 8.17 -14.69 8.90
C GLY A 155 8.41 -14.95 7.41
N VAL A 156 7.53 -14.42 6.54
CA VAL A 156 7.70 -14.53 5.08
C VAL A 156 8.95 -13.79 4.61
N LEU A 157 9.14 -12.52 5.01
CA LEU A 157 10.32 -11.73 4.62
C LEU A 157 11.65 -12.41 4.96
N ARG A 158 11.74 -13.07 6.12
CA ARG A 158 12.94 -13.81 6.52
C ARG A 158 13.16 -15.07 5.68
N SER A 159 12.10 -15.73 5.22
CA SER A 159 12.22 -16.90 4.36
C SER A 159 12.63 -16.55 2.93
N GLU A 160 12.24 -15.36 2.44
CA GLU A 160 12.63 -14.87 1.11
C GLU A 160 14.11 -14.47 1.04
N GLY A 161 14.68 -13.95 2.14
CA GLY A 161 16.10 -13.54 2.21
C GLY A 161 17.11 -14.67 2.46
N GLN A 162 16.65 -15.93 2.60
CA GLN A 162 17.49 -17.11 2.84
C GLN A 162 17.71 -17.97 1.59
N LEU A 163 17.15 -17.57 0.45
CA LEU A 163 17.33 -18.19 -0.87
C LEU A 163 18.38 -17.43 -1.69
#